data_AF-A0A955HAA9-F1
#
_entry.id   AF-A0A955HAA9-F1
#
_cell.length_a   1.000
_cell.length_b   1.000
_cell.length_c   1.000
_cell.angle_alpha   90.00
_cell.angle_beta   90.00
_cell.angle_gamma   90.00
#
_symmetry.space_group_name_H-M   'P 1'
#
loop_
_entity.id
_entity.type
_entity.pdbx_description
1 polymer ?
#
loop_
_entity_poly.entity_id
_entity_poly.type
_entity_poly.pdbx_seq_one_letter_code
_entity_poly.pdbx_strand_id
1 'polypeptide(L)'
;MSSFVKNSLIGLGLIVLLFLGYVLFVQQGPEDVLNASGSQQTSEAAAQTELFFNRLQALRGLHLTEKGGVFSDPRFLSLIDFRLRLVPEPTGRQNPFAPLP
;
A
#
# COMPACT_ATOMS: atom_id res chain seq x y z
N MET A 1 54.36 28.72 23.11
CA MET A 1 53.13 28.22 23.77
C MET A 1 53.54 27.51 25.05
N SER A 2 53.10 27.98 26.22
CA SER A 2 53.32 27.29 27.50
C SER A 2 52.85 25.84 27.41
N SER A 3 53.62 24.89 27.95
CA SER A 3 53.32 23.45 27.91
C SER A 3 51.93 23.12 28.44
N PHE A 4 51.41 23.93 29.36
CA PHE A 4 50.05 23.86 29.89
C PHE A 4 48.97 24.10 28.82
N VAL A 5 49.17 25.08 27.93
CA VAL A 5 48.23 25.37 26.84
C VAL A 5 48.21 24.24 25.82
N LYS A 6 49.39 23.69 25.49
CA LYS A 6 49.50 22.55 24.56
C LYS A 6 48.82 21.29 25.11
N ASN A 7 49.01 21.00 26.39
CA ASN A 7 48.41 19.83 27.03
C ASN A 7 46.88 19.97 27.18
N SER A 8 46.41 21.19 27.48
CA SER A 8 44.98 21.49 27.56
C SER A 8 44.29 21.40 26.18
N LEU A 9 44.96 21.85 25.11
CA LEU A 9 44.44 21.75 23.74
C LEU A 9 44.34 20.29 23.27
N ILE A 10 45.34 19.46 23.60
CA ILE A 10 45.32 18.01 23.34
C ILE A 10 44.17 17.35 24.09
N GLY A 11 43.98 17.69 25.37
CA GLY A 11 42.91 17.12 26.20
C GLY A 11 41.52 17.47 25.65
N LEU A 12 41.33 18.73 25.24
CA LEU A 12 40.05 19.17 24.65
C LEU A 12 39.77 18.44 23.33
N GLY A 13 40.77 18.29 22.46
CA GLY A 13 40.62 17.55 21.20
C GLY A 13 40.23 16.09 21.42
N LEU A 14 40.78 15.45 22.45
CA LEU A 14 40.50 14.04 22.78
C LEU A 14 39.05 13.88 23.30
N ILE A 15 38.57 14.82 24.10
CA ILE A 15 37.18 14.86 24.58
C ILE A 15 36.20 15.02 23.41
N VAL A 16 36.49 15.94 22.48
CA VAL A 16 35.64 16.13 21.29
C VAL A 16 35.61 14.88 20.42
N LEU A 17 36.75 14.21 20.23
CA LEU A 17 36.84 12.99 19.46
C LEU A 17 36.06 11.83 20.10
N LEU A 18 36.15 11.67 21.43
CA LEU A 18 35.37 10.70 22.18
C LEU A 18 33.87 11.00 22.12
N PHE A 19 33.48 12.27 22.19
CA PHE A 19 32.08 12.67 22.09
C PHE A 19 31.50 12.40 20.70
N LEU A 20 32.22 12.74 19.63
CA LEU A 20 31.82 12.41 18.26
C LEU A 20 31.76 10.90 18.05
N GLY A 21 32.75 10.15 18.55
CA GLY A 21 32.73 8.69 18.50
C GLY A 21 31.51 8.11 19.21
N TYR A 22 31.16 8.63 20.39
CA TYR A 22 29.98 8.17 21.14
C TYR A 22 28.67 8.48 20.40
N VAL A 23 28.49 9.69 19.88
CA VAL A 23 27.28 10.07 19.12
C VAL A 23 27.16 9.24 17.84
N LEU A 24 28.26 9.03 17.11
CA LEU A 24 28.21 8.30 15.85
C LEU A 24 28.10 6.78 16.01
N PHE A 25 28.70 6.18 17.04
CA PHE A 25 28.73 4.71 17.18
C PHE A 25 27.81 4.14 18.25
N VAL A 26 27.46 4.91 19.30
CA VAL A 26 26.66 4.41 20.44
C VAL A 26 25.23 4.95 20.41
N GLN A 27 25.01 6.13 19.83
CA GLN A 27 23.68 6.72 19.70
C GLN A 27 22.95 6.28 18.41
N GLN A 28 23.61 5.52 17.53
CA GLN A 28 22.90 4.65 16.59
C GLN A 28 22.22 3.57 17.43
N GLY A 29 20.97 3.84 17.83
CA GLY A 29 20.10 2.88 18.50
C GLY A 29 19.98 1.60 17.67
N PRO A 30 19.45 0.50 18.23
CA PRO A 30 19.38 -0.77 17.53
C PRO A 30 18.73 -0.56 16.18
N GLU A 31 19.54 -0.61 15.12
CA GLU A 31 19.07 -0.65 13.74
C GLU A 31 18.06 -1.80 13.73
N ASP A 32 16.82 -1.47 13.43
CA ASP A 32 15.73 -2.44 13.36
C ASP A 32 16.20 -3.53 12.39
N VAL A 33 16.55 -4.69 12.93
CA VAL A 33 17.20 -5.79 12.20
C VAL A 33 16.29 -6.32 11.08
N LEU A 34 15.03 -5.87 11.05
CA LEU A 34 14.06 -6.04 9.98
C LEU A 34 14.37 -5.23 8.70
N ASN A 35 15.23 -4.22 8.75
CA ASN A 35 15.65 -3.42 7.58
C ASN A 35 16.97 -3.90 6.94
N ALA A 36 17.64 -4.90 7.50
CA ALA A 36 18.88 -5.46 6.98
C ALA A 36 18.65 -6.52 5.87
N SER A 37 17.64 -6.34 5.02
CA SER A 37 17.41 -7.17 3.83
C SER A 37 16.95 -6.32 2.65
N GLY A 38 17.91 -5.91 1.83
CA GLY A 38 17.65 -5.53 0.44
C GLY A 38 17.54 -4.03 0.17
N SER A 39 18.69 -3.36 0.05
CA SER A 39 18.85 -2.01 -0.53
C SER A 39 18.48 -1.90 -2.02
N GLN A 40 17.68 -2.84 -2.55
CA GLN A 40 17.14 -2.82 -3.91
C GLN A 40 15.65 -3.18 -3.99
N GLN A 41 15.04 -3.72 -2.93
CA GLN A 41 13.63 -4.17 -2.97
C GLN A 41 12.66 -3.13 -2.38
N THR A 42 13.14 -2.22 -1.54
CA THR A 42 12.33 -1.14 -0.95
C THR A 42 11.89 -0.08 -1.96
N SER A 43 12.69 0.21 -3.00
CA SER A 43 12.34 1.23 -3.99
C SER A 43 11.17 0.80 -4.88
N GLU A 44 11.14 -0.46 -5.32
CA GLU A 44 10.11 -0.93 -6.25
C GLU A 44 8.78 -1.21 -5.54
N ALA A 45 8.83 -1.81 -4.34
CA ALA A 45 7.64 -2.04 -3.53
C ALA A 45 7.01 -0.71 -3.05
N ALA A 46 7.83 0.28 -2.68
CA ALA A 46 7.33 1.62 -2.32
C ALA A 46 6.72 2.33 -3.53
N ALA A 47 7.36 2.28 -4.71
CA ALA A 47 6.82 2.86 -5.94
C ALA A 47 5.51 2.19 -6.38
N GLN A 48 5.41 0.87 -6.29
CA GLN A 48 4.18 0.12 -6.60
C GLN A 48 3.05 0.46 -5.62
N THR A 49 3.39 0.66 -4.33
CA THR A 49 2.43 1.07 -3.30
C THR A 49 1.89 2.47 -3.57
N GLU A 50 2.75 3.41 -3.94
CA GLU A 50 2.35 4.78 -4.31
C GLU A 50 1.44 4.79 -5.55
N LEU A 51 1.81 4.04 -6.60
CA LEU A 51 0.98 3.89 -7.81
C LEU A 51 -0.39 3.30 -7.50
N PHE A 52 -0.44 2.29 -6.63
CA PHE A 52 -1.68 1.67 -6.18
C PHE A 52 -2.58 2.66 -5.43
N PHE A 53 -2.03 3.39 -4.46
CA PHE A 53 -2.80 4.38 -3.70
C PHE A 53 -3.31 5.52 -4.59
N ASN A 54 -2.48 6.04 -5.49
CA ASN A 54 -2.88 7.04 -6.47
C ASN A 54 -4.02 6.54 -7.36
N ARG A 55 -3.95 5.29 -7.83
CA ARG A 55 -5.01 4.71 -8.65
C ARG A 55 -6.30 4.50 -7.86
N LEU A 56 -6.19 4.02 -6.63
CA LEU A 56 -7.34 3.81 -5.75
C LEU A 56 -8.05 5.13 -5.43
N GLN A 57 -7.29 6.19 -5.16
CA GLN A 57 -7.86 7.52 -4.92
C GLN A 57 -8.55 8.06 -6.17
N ALA A 58 -7.95 7.90 -7.34
CA ALA A 58 -8.57 8.27 -8.61
C ALA A 58 -9.91 7.52 -8.83
N LEU A 59 -9.97 6.22 -8.53
CA LEU A 59 -11.20 5.43 -8.64
C LEU A 59 -12.25 5.82 -7.59
N ARG A 60 -11.84 6.14 -6.36
CA ARG A 60 -12.76 6.62 -5.30
C ARG A 60 -13.38 7.97 -5.64
N GLY A 61 -12.66 8.83 -6.36
CA GLY A 61 -13.18 10.10 -6.86
C GLY A 61 -14.14 9.95 -8.04
N LEU A 62 -14.28 8.76 -8.63
CA LEU A 62 -15.27 8.49 -9.66
C LEU A 62 -16.65 8.25 -9.02
N HIS A 63 -17.39 9.32 -8.82
CA HIS A 63 -18.79 9.26 -8.42
C HIS A 63 -19.66 9.01 -9.68
N LEU A 64 -19.91 7.75 -10.01
CA LEU A 64 -20.76 7.36 -11.16
C LEU A 64 -22.25 7.71 -10.96
N THR A 65 -22.64 8.10 -9.74
CA THR A 65 -24.05 8.20 -9.33
C THR A 65 -24.50 9.64 -9.03
N GLU A 66 -23.60 10.59 -8.75
CA GLU A 66 -24.00 11.89 -8.19
C GLU A 66 -24.48 12.94 -9.20
N LYS A 67 -24.25 12.77 -10.50
CA LYS A 67 -24.73 13.71 -11.53
C LYS A 67 -25.46 12.97 -12.64
N GLY A 68 -26.72 12.58 -12.36
CA GLY A 68 -27.59 11.97 -13.37
C GLY A 68 -26.84 10.89 -14.14
N GLY A 69 -26.36 9.87 -13.40
CA GLY A 69 -25.45 8.85 -13.91
C GLY A 69 -25.90 8.34 -15.28
N VAL A 70 -24.95 8.00 -16.15
CA VAL A 70 -25.08 7.53 -17.56
C VAL A 70 -26.49 7.08 -17.97
N PHE A 71 -27.15 6.25 -17.17
CA PHE A 71 -28.53 5.77 -17.29
C PHE A 71 -29.68 6.80 -17.13
N SER A 72 -29.38 8.08 -16.87
CA SER A 72 -30.38 9.16 -16.77
C SER A 72 -30.62 9.84 -18.12
N ASP A 73 -29.79 9.53 -19.13
CA ASP A 73 -30.03 9.98 -20.50
C ASP A 73 -31.32 9.32 -21.03
N PRO A 74 -32.24 10.09 -21.63
CA PRO A 74 -33.49 9.58 -22.19
C PRO A 74 -33.30 8.40 -23.15
N ARG A 75 -32.15 8.31 -23.82
CA ARG A 75 -31.80 7.19 -24.71
C ARG A 75 -31.68 5.85 -23.97
N PHE A 76 -31.23 5.85 -22.71
CA PHE A 76 -31.20 4.62 -21.89
C PHE A 76 -32.56 4.31 -21.27
N LEU A 77 -33.40 5.32 -21.06
CA LEU A 77 -34.77 5.16 -20.56
C LEU A 77 -35.73 4.65 -21.66
N SER A 78 -35.40 4.90 -22.93
CA SER A 78 -36.19 4.46 -24.08
C SER A 78 -35.85 3.04 -24.58
N LEU A 79 -34.97 2.29 -23.89
CA LEU A 79 -34.70 0.90 -24.28
C LEU A 79 -35.97 0.06 -24.06
N ILE A 80 -36.59 -0.32 -25.16
CA ILE A 80 -37.66 -1.31 -25.17
C ILE A 80 -37.01 -2.67 -24.90
N ASP A 81 -37.47 -3.30 -23.84
CA ASP A 81 -36.99 -4.59 -23.40
C ASP A 81 -37.45 -5.70 -24.36
N PHE A 82 -36.52 -6.40 -25.00
CA PHE A 82 -36.81 -7.57 -25.85
C PHE A 82 -36.74 -8.89 -25.06
N ARG A 83 -37.09 -8.86 -23.78
CA ARG A 83 -37.10 -10.08 -22.95
C ARG A 83 -38.12 -11.08 -23.49
N LEU A 84 -37.62 -12.23 -23.92
CA LEU A 84 -38.42 -13.42 -24.12
C LEU A 84 -38.88 -13.91 -22.73
N ARG A 85 -40.18 -14.13 -22.54
CA ARG A 85 -40.69 -14.77 -21.31
C ARG A 85 -40.11 -16.19 -21.25
N LEU A 86 -39.14 -16.42 -20.39
CA LEU A 86 -38.64 -17.77 -20.12
C LEU A 86 -39.74 -18.54 -19.40
N VAL A 87 -40.12 -19.69 -19.96
CA VAL A 87 -40.98 -20.64 -19.25
C VAL A 87 -40.11 -21.29 -18.18
N PRO A 88 -40.56 -21.34 -16.91
CA PRO A 88 -39.79 -22.01 -15.86
C PRO A 88 -39.65 -23.49 -16.21
N GLU A 89 -38.41 -23.93 -16.41
CA GLU A 89 -38.08 -25.34 -16.54
C GLU A 89 -37.90 -25.96 -15.15
N PRO A 90 -38.29 -27.23 -14.95
CA PRO A 90 -38.05 -27.93 -13.70
C PRO A 90 -36.55 -28.02 -13.45
N THR A 91 -36.12 -27.64 -12.24
CA THR A 91 -34.73 -27.74 -11.83
C THR A 91 -34.35 -29.20 -11.63
N GLY A 92 -33.46 -29.71 -12.49
CA GLY A 92 -32.83 -31.02 -12.35
C GLY A 92 -33.62 -32.18 -12.93
N ARG A 93 -32.92 -33.31 -13.09
CA ARG A 93 -33.52 -34.60 -13.47
C ARG A 93 -34.02 -35.33 -12.23
N GLN A 94 -35.10 -36.11 -12.36
CA GLN A 94 -35.42 -37.12 -11.34
C GLN A 94 -34.20 -38.01 -11.11
N ASN A 95 -33.89 -38.26 -9.83
CA ASN A 95 -32.75 -39.09 -9.44
C ASN A 95 -32.99 -40.53 -9.94
N PRO A 96 -32.19 -41.04 -10.89
CA PRO A 96 -32.36 -42.39 -11.42
C PRO A 96 -31.98 -43.49 -10.41
N PHE A 97 -31.42 -43.11 -9.26
CA PHE A 97 -31.04 -44.00 -8.16
C PHE A 97 -31.96 -43.88 -6.93
N ALA A 98 -33.12 -43.23 -7.05
CA ALA A 98 -34.08 -43.22 -5.96
C ALA A 98 -34.61 -44.65 -5.67
N PRO A 99 -34.67 -45.09 -4.41
CA PRO A 99 -35.20 -46.42 -4.08
C PRO A 99 -36.68 -46.51 -4.46
N LEU A 100 -37.08 -47.65 -5.03
CA LEU A 100 -38.48 -47.93 -5.36
C LEU A 100 -39.29 -48.14 -4.06
N PRO A 101 -40.54 -47.66 -3.99
CA PRO A 101 -41.45 -47.94 -2.88
C PRO A 101 -41.88 -49.41 -2.82
#